data_AF-A0A837I8L1-F1
#
_entry.id   AF-A0A837I8L1-F1
#
_cell.length_a   1.000
_cell.length_b   1.000
_cell.length_c   1.000
_cell.angle_alpha   90.00
_cell.angle_beta   90.00
_cell.angle_gamma   90.00
#
_symmetry.space_group_name_H-M   'P 1'
#
loop_
_entity.id
_entity.type
_entity.pdbx_description
1 polymer ?
#
loop_
_entity_poly.entity_id
_entity_poly.type
_entity_poly.pdbx_seq_one_letter_code
_entity_poly.pdbx_strand_id
1 'polypeptide(L)'
;MQGRVMKLGKPPFRVLVPGRNFRYEQVDASHGFEFWQVEGFVVDENIHLTDLFGTIKYVLGELFGKEVKTRFATTNFPFVEPGVDTYLECTICKGKGCSFCKGTGWSEIMPAGMIHPNVLKMAGIDTKKWNGFAFAIGLSRIVNLRYQIKDLRTLTTPDMRILSQF
;
A
#
# COMPACT_ATOMS: atom_id res chain seq x y z
N MET A 1 8.53 -10.90 -2.72
CA MET A 1 8.97 -11.72 -1.56
C MET A 1 7.87 -12.64 -1.02
N GLN A 2 6.61 -12.20 -1.00
CA GLN A 2 5.44 -12.97 -0.54
C GLN A 2 5.36 -14.39 -1.14
N GLY A 3 5.59 -14.54 -2.45
CA GLY A 3 5.61 -15.86 -3.11
C GLY A 3 6.65 -16.83 -2.55
N ARG A 4 7.81 -16.35 -2.06
CA ARG A 4 8.80 -17.21 -1.39
C ARG A 4 8.29 -17.70 -0.03
N VAL A 5 7.63 -16.82 0.72
CA VAL A 5 7.03 -17.17 2.01
C VAL A 5 5.96 -18.24 1.82
N MET A 6 5.04 -18.04 0.86
CA MET A 6 4.00 -19.01 0.54
C MET A 6 4.55 -20.35 0.06
N LYS A 7 5.66 -20.35 -0.69
CA LYS A 7 6.30 -21.59 -1.18
C LYS A 7 7.03 -22.38 -0.09
N LEU A 8 7.61 -21.70 0.90
CA LEU A 8 8.42 -22.32 1.95
C LEU A 8 7.62 -22.71 3.19
N GLY A 9 6.48 -22.06 3.43
CA GLY A 9 5.60 -22.33 4.56
C GLY A 9 4.33 -23.07 4.20
N LYS A 10 3.41 -23.17 5.16
CA LYS A 10 2.02 -23.61 4.95
C LYS A 10 1.07 -22.61 5.62
N PRO A 11 -0.15 -22.39 5.09
CA PRO A 11 -1.15 -21.54 5.73
C PRO A 11 -1.49 -22.02 7.17
N PRO A 12 -1.99 -21.12 8.03
CA PRO A 12 -2.33 -19.73 7.75
C PRO A 12 -1.12 -18.79 7.69
N PHE A 13 -1.22 -17.74 6.88
CA PHE A 13 -0.20 -16.71 6.74
C PHE A 13 -0.76 -15.35 7.16
N ARG A 14 0.00 -14.59 7.94
CA ARG A 14 -0.23 -13.17 8.25
C ARG A 14 1.11 -12.48 8.28
N VAL A 15 1.48 -11.85 7.18
CA VAL A 15 2.88 -11.45 6.94
C VAL A 15 2.95 -10.03 6.43
N LEU A 16 3.89 -9.27 6.99
CA LEU A 16 4.33 -7.98 6.47
C LEU A 16 5.75 -8.10 5.95
N VAL A 17 6.00 -7.46 4.82
CA VAL A 17 7.29 -7.49 4.13
C VAL A 17 7.71 -6.06 3.81
N PRO A 18 8.45 -5.39 4.71
CA PRO A 18 9.10 -4.14 4.38
C PRO A 18 10.22 -4.39 3.38
N GLY A 19 10.36 -3.49 2.41
CA GLY A 19 11.38 -3.62 1.40
C GLY A 19 11.63 -2.34 0.61
N ARG A 20 12.85 -2.26 0.11
CA ARG A 20 13.28 -1.25 -0.84
C ARG A 20 13.03 -1.77 -2.24
N ASN A 21 12.39 -0.97 -3.06
CA ASN A 21 11.99 -1.31 -4.42
C ASN A 21 12.52 -0.29 -5.41
N PHE A 22 12.61 -0.73 -6.65
CA PHE A 22 13.15 0.05 -7.75
C PHE A 22 12.18 0.00 -8.92
N ARG A 23 12.04 1.13 -9.60
CA ARG A 23 11.23 1.26 -10.80
C ARG A 23 11.90 2.21 -11.78
N TYR A 24 11.70 1.96 -13.07
CA TYR A 24 12.13 2.86 -14.11
C TYR A 24 11.11 4.00 -14.26
N GLU A 25 11.28 5.04 -13.45
CA GLU A 25 10.45 6.26 -13.51
C GLU A 25 11.33 7.51 -13.48
N GLN A 26 10.84 8.57 -14.13
CA GLN A 26 11.45 9.89 -14.01
C GLN A 26 11.27 10.42 -12.58
N VAL A 27 12.35 10.96 -12.02
CA VAL A 27 12.30 11.55 -10.67
C VAL A 27 11.59 12.89 -10.71
N ASP A 28 10.55 13.05 -9.90
CA ASP A 28 9.81 14.30 -9.71
C ASP A 28 9.40 14.49 -8.24
N ALA A 29 8.57 15.49 -7.94
CA ALA A 29 8.13 15.79 -6.58
C ALA A 29 7.28 14.68 -5.92
N SER A 30 6.76 13.74 -6.70
CA SER A 30 5.84 12.67 -6.29
C SER A 30 6.32 11.25 -6.63
N HIS A 31 7.41 11.12 -7.40
CA HIS A 31 7.98 9.85 -7.86
C HIS A 31 9.50 9.81 -7.68
N GLY A 32 9.99 8.71 -7.10
CA GLY A 32 11.40 8.32 -7.12
C GLY A 32 11.62 7.02 -7.91
N PHE A 33 12.84 6.83 -8.43
CA PHE A 33 13.28 5.56 -9.03
C PHE A 33 13.50 4.48 -7.95
N GLU A 34 13.79 4.90 -6.73
CA GLU A 34 13.93 4.08 -5.53
C GLU A 34 12.89 4.53 -4.51
N PHE A 35 12.23 3.58 -3.86
CA PHE A 35 11.26 3.86 -2.80
C PHE A 35 11.12 2.68 -1.86
N TRP A 36 10.59 2.95 -0.67
CA TRP A 36 10.32 1.93 0.32
C TRP A 36 8.83 1.62 0.36
N GLN A 37 8.49 0.34 0.44
CA GLN A 37 7.12 -0.12 0.60
C GLN A 37 7.04 -1.22 1.64
N VAL A 38 5.87 -1.37 2.24
CA VAL A 38 5.52 -2.56 3.00
C VAL A 38 4.42 -3.28 2.23
N GLU A 39 4.68 -4.53 1.85
CA GLU A 39 3.65 -5.42 1.33
C GLU A 39 3.09 -6.27 2.47
N GLY A 40 1.78 -6.38 2.55
CA GLY A 40 1.09 -7.25 3.49
C GLY A 40 0.28 -8.31 2.77
N PHE A 41 0.19 -9.50 3.34
CA PHE A 41 -0.79 -10.48 2.90
C PHE A 41 -1.29 -11.36 4.05
N VAL A 42 -2.53 -11.79 3.90
CA VAL A 42 -3.20 -12.75 4.78
C VAL A 42 -3.72 -13.89 3.91
N VAL A 43 -3.46 -15.12 4.31
CA VAL A 43 -4.09 -16.33 3.75
C VAL A 43 -4.60 -17.16 4.92
N ASP A 44 -5.90 -17.38 4.95
CA ASP A 44 -6.57 -18.15 6.00
C ASP A 44 -7.85 -18.80 5.43
N GLU A 45 -8.55 -19.58 6.25
CA GLU A 45 -9.89 -20.07 5.91
C GLU A 45 -10.90 -18.92 6.05
N ASN A 46 -11.85 -18.81 5.11
CA ASN A 46 -12.95 -17.84 5.15
C ASN A 46 -12.54 -16.35 5.18
N ILE A 47 -11.51 -15.95 4.44
CA ILE A 47 -11.18 -14.53 4.25
C ILE A 47 -12.07 -13.90 3.19
N HIS A 48 -12.61 -12.73 3.50
CA HIS A 48 -13.52 -11.96 2.64
C HIS A 48 -12.95 -10.59 2.29
N LEU A 49 -13.48 -9.98 1.23
CA LEU A 49 -13.11 -8.62 0.82
C LEU A 49 -13.41 -7.59 1.92
N THR A 50 -14.41 -7.84 2.76
CA THR A 50 -14.73 -7.00 3.93
C THR A 50 -13.61 -6.99 4.96
N ASP A 51 -12.86 -8.09 5.11
CA ASP A 51 -11.72 -8.16 6.03
C ASP A 51 -10.56 -7.30 5.53
N LEU A 52 -10.35 -7.29 4.20
CA LEU A 52 -9.41 -6.38 3.56
C LEU A 52 -9.81 -4.92 3.84
N PHE A 53 -11.06 -4.55 3.58
CA PHE A 53 -11.54 -3.17 3.82
C PHE A 53 -11.43 -2.77 5.30
N GLY A 54 -11.75 -3.68 6.23
CA GLY A 54 -11.56 -3.46 7.66
C GLY A 54 -10.11 -3.20 8.01
N THR A 55 -9.20 -4.04 7.50
CA THR A 55 -7.75 -3.92 7.70
C THR A 55 -7.22 -2.58 7.17
N ILE A 56 -7.59 -2.20 5.94
CA ILE A 56 -7.17 -0.93 5.33
C ILE A 56 -7.68 0.26 6.15
N LYS A 57 -8.97 0.26 6.52
CA LYS A 57 -9.55 1.34 7.33
C LYS A 57 -8.87 1.46 8.70
N TYR A 58 -8.57 0.34 9.34
CA TYR A 58 -7.85 0.33 10.61
C TYR A 58 -6.46 0.95 10.47
N VAL A 59 -5.65 0.47 9.51
CA VAL A 59 -4.28 0.97 9.30
C VAL A 59 -4.28 2.46 8.95
N LEU A 60 -5.16 2.91 8.05
CA LEU A 60 -5.22 4.32 7.67
C LEU A 60 -5.74 5.20 8.82
N GLY A 61 -6.67 4.70 9.63
CA GLY A 61 -7.16 5.39 10.83
C GLY A 61 -6.06 5.58 11.89
N GLU A 62 -5.21 4.56 12.10
CA GLU A 62 -4.05 4.67 13.01
C GLU A 62 -2.98 5.63 12.47
N LEU A 63 -2.80 5.69 11.15
CA LEU A 63 -1.77 6.53 10.52
C LEU A 63 -2.18 7.99 10.32
N PHE A 64 -3.46 8.27 10.08
CA PHE A 64 -3.93 9.62 9.71
C PHE A 64 -5.07 10.15 10.59
N GLY A 65 -5.51 9.38 11.58
CA GLY A 65 -6.64 9.70 12.45
C GLY A 65 -7.97 9.14 11.92
N LYS A 66 -8.92 8.94 12.85
CA LYS A 66 -10.21 8.29 12.57
C LYS A 66 -11.13 9.07 11.63
N GLU A 67 -10.90 10.38 11.49
CA GLU A 67 -11.70 11.26 10.64
C GLU A 67 -11.20 11.31 9.19
N VAL A 68 -10.10 10.62 8.87
CA VAL A 68 -9.54 10.66 7.53
C VAL A 68 -10.50 10.06 6.52
N LYS A 69 -10.78 10.79 5.44
CA LYS A 69 -11.66 10.31 4.38
C LYS A 69 -10.91 9.35 3.47
N THR A 70 -11.48 8.17 3.30
CA THR A 70 -10.99 7.13 2.39
C THR A 70 -12.05 6.82 1.34
N ARG A 71 -11.62 6.58 0.10
CA ARG A 71 -12.46 6.00 -0.95
C ARG A 71 -11.78 4.78 -1.56
N PHE A 72 -12.58 3.80 -1.96
CA PHE A 72 -12.13 2.61 -2.67
C PHE A 72 -12.54 2.71 -4.13
N ALA A 73 -11.65 2.34 -5.04
CA ALA A 73 -11.92 2.26 -6.47
C ALA A 73 -11.53 0.87 -6.96
N THR A 74 -12.34 0.28 -7.84
CA THR A 74 -11.95 -0.97 -8.49
C THR A 74 -10.80 -0.71 -9.45
N THR A 75 -9.87 -1.64 -9.50
CA THR A 75 -8.70 -1.57 -10.39
C THR A 75 -8.26 -2.97 -10.77
N ASN A 76 -7.36 -3.07 -11.74
CA ASN A 76 -6.82 -4.34 -12.19
C ASN A 76 -5.35 -4.48 -11.76
N PHE A 77 -5.05 -5.52 -10.99
CA PHE A 77 -3.69 -5.95 -10.69
C PHE A 77 -3.55 -7.44 -10.98
N PRO A 78 -2.53 -7.90 -11.74
CA PRO A 78 -2.45 -9.30 -12.20
C PRO A 78 -2.42 -10.37 -11.10
N PHE A 79 -2.12 -9.98 -9.85
CA PHE A 79 -1.93 -10.89 -8.71
C PHE A 79 -3.12 -10.93 -7.75
N VAL A 80 -4.17 -10.13 -7.97
CA VAL A 80 -5.40 -10.12 -7.17
C VAL A 80 -6.64 -10.09 -8.07
N GLU A 81 -7.75 -10.65 -7.59
CA GLU A 81 -9.07 -10.53 -8.20
C GLU A 81 -10.16 -10.78 -7.15
N PRO A 82 -11.01 -9.78 -6.80
CA PRO A 82 -11.02 -8.41 -7.33
C PRO A 82 -9.86 -7.56 -6.82
N GLY A 83 -9.35 -6.68 -7.68
CA GLY A 83 -8.40 -5.61 -7.34
C GLY A 83 -9.10 -4.34 -6.88
N VAL A 84 -8.55 -3.71 -5.84
CA VAL A 84 -9.06 -2.47 -5.26
C VAL A 84 -7.91 -1.53 -4.96
N ASP A 85 -8.11 -0.27 -5.28
CA ASP A 85 -7.20 0.80 -4.95
C ASP A 85 -7.82 1.70 -3.88
N THR A 86 -7.00 2.13 -2.92
CA THR A 86 -7.45 2.99 -1.82
C THR A 86 -6.87 4.37 -1.96
N TYR A 87 -7.75 5.37 -1.92
CA TYR A 87 -7.38 6.77 -1.93
C TYR A 87 -7.70 7.43 -0.60
N LEU A 88 -6.77 8.25 -0.14
CA LEU A 88 -6.89 9.13 1.01
C LEU A 88 -7.19 10.56 0.55
N GLU A 89 -8.04 11.30 1.25
CA GLU A 89 -8.10 12.77 1.05
C GLU A 89 -6.71 13.36 1.29
N CYS A 90 -6.25 14.21 0.37
CA CYS A 90 -4.89 14.74 0.42
C CYS A 90 -4.75 15.67 1.63
N THR A 91 -3.96 15.25 2.62
CA THR A 91 -3.71 15.98 3.88
C THR A 91 -2.92 17.27 3.68
N ILE A 92 -2.12 17.35 2.62
CA ILE A 92 -1.32 18.55 2.28
C ILE A 92 -2.20 19.72 1.87
N CYS A 93 -3.21 19.47 1.01
CA CYS A 93 -4.09 20.52 0.48
C CYS A 93 -5.52 20.47 1.06
N LYS A 94 -5.79 19.53 1.96
CA LYS A 94 -7.11 19.30 2.57
C LYS A 94 -8.21 19.15 1.51
N GLY A 95 -7.94 18.32 0.50
CA GLY A 95 -8.88 18.03 -0.59
C GLY A 95 -9.02 19.11 -1.68
N LYS A 96 -8.37 20.28 -1.56
CA LYS A 96 -8.48 21.37 -2.55
C LYS A 96 -7.81 21.07 -3.91
N GLY A 97 -6.91 20.09 -3.96
CA GLY A 97 -6.03 19.85 -5.10
C GLY A 97 -4.69 20.57 -4.96
N CYS A 98 -3.59 19.88 -5.27
CA CYS A 98 -2.24 20.44 -5.35
C CYS A 98 -1.36 19.59 -6.29
N SER A 99 -0.12 20.01 -6.54
CA SER A 99 0.82 19.26 -7.38
C SER A 99 1.03 17.82 -6.94
N PHE A 100 1.11 17.58 -5.62
CA PHE A 100 1.31 16.24 -5.05
C PHE A 100 0.19 15.25 -5.41
N CYS A 101 -1.08 15.67 -5.29
CA CYS A 101 -2.24 14.85 -5.63
C CYS A 101 -2.72 15.06 -7.07
N LYS A 102 -1.88 15.68 -7.93
CA LYS A 102 -2.18 15.99 -9.33
C LYS A 102 -3.51 16.74 -9.51
N GLY A 103 -3.83 17.64 -8.57
CA GLY A 103 -5.04 18.47 -8.60
C GLY A 103 -6.34 17.76 -8.17
N THR A 104 -6.32 16.45 -7.89
CA THR A 104 -7.56 15.69 -7.63
C THR A 104 -8.14 15.88 -6.23
N GLY A 105 -7.30 16.31 -5.28
CA GLY A 105 -7.66 16.31 -3.85
C GLY A 105 -7.54 14.93 -3.18
N TRP A 106 -7.20 13.88 -3.94
CA TRP A 106 -7.09 12.50 -3.47
C TRP A 106 -5.71 11.92 -3.76
N SER A 107 -5.15 11.17 -2.83
CA SER A 107 -3.86 10.51 -2.98
C SER A 107 -4.04 9.00 -2.91
N GLU A 108 -3.67 8.31 -3.97
CA GLU A 108 -3.55 6.85 -4.01
C GLU A 108 -2.52 6.40 -2.96
N ILE A 109 -2.94 5.52 -2.05
CA ILE A 109 -2.13 5.18 -0.86
C ILE A 109 -1.88 3.68 -0.69
N MET A 110 -2.83 2.84 -1.09
CA MET A 110 -2.79 1.42 -0.77
C MET A 110 -3.50 0.59 -1.85
N PRO A 111 -2.78 0.19 -2.91
CA PRO A 111 -3.26 -0.85 -3.81
C PRO A 111 -3.42 -2.18 -3.05
N ALA A 112 -4.51 -2.89 -3.32
CA ALA A 112 -4.87 -4.10 -2.61
C ALA A 112 -5.81 -5.00 -3.43
N GLY A 113 -6.14 -6.17 -2.89
CA GLY A 113 -7.18 -7.04 -3.44
C GLY A 113 -7.14 -8.46 -2.89
N MET A 114 -8.10 -9.28 -3.31
CA MET A 114 -8.13 -10.71 -2.97
C MET A 114 -7.11 -11.46 -3.80
N ILE A 115 -6.23 -12.26 -3.19
CA ILE A 115 -5.14 -12.95 -3.92
C ILE A 115 -5.74 -13.85 -4.99
N HIS A 116 -5.28 -13.70 -6.23
CA HIS A 116 -5.80 -14.45 -7.36
C HIS A 116 -5.54 -15.97 -7.15
N PRO A 117 -6.53 -16.87 -7.37
CA PRO A 117 -6.37 -18.31 -7.13
C PRO A 117 -5.14 -18.94 -7.80
N ASN A 118 -4.80 -18.51 -9.02
CA ASN A 118 -3.58 -18.96 -9.70
C ASN A 118 -2.29 -18.68 -8.92
N VAL A 119 -2.19 -17.55 -8.20
CA VAL A 119 -1.03 -17.23 -7.35
C VAL A 119 -0.91 -18.22 -6.20
N LEU A 120 -2.03 -18.55 -5.55
CA LEU A 120 -2.08 -19.54 -4.47
C LEU A 120 -1.74 -20.96 -4.97
N LYS A 121 -2.29 -21.36 -6.13
CA LYS A 121 -2.00 -22.67 -6.76
C LYS A 121 -0.52 -22.80 -7.12
N MET A 122 0.09 -21.75 -7.65
CA MET A 122 1.53 -21.74 -7.95
C MET A 122 2.41 -21.89 -6.71
N ALA A 123 1.90 -21.53 -5.53
CA ALA A 123 2.56 -21.76 -4.25
C ALA A 123 2.20 -23.11 -3.60
N GLY A 124 1.39 -23.95 -4.25
CA GLY A 124 0.97 -25.26 -3.71
C GLY A 124 -0.15 -25.17 -2.66
N ILE A 125 -0.90 -24.07 -2.64
CA ILE A 125 -2.00 -23.85 -1.68
C ILE A 125 -3.33 -24.27 -2.32
N ASP A 126 -4.11 -25.10 -1.60
CA ASP A 126 -5.45 -25.53 -2.04
C ASP A 126 -6.47 -24.39 -1.94
N THR A 127 -6.86 -23.85 -3.10
CA THR A 127 -7.80 -22.73 -3.21
C THR A 127 -9.26 -23.09 -2.90
N LYS A 128 -9.59 -24.37 -2.72
CA LYS A 128 -10.92 -24.77 -2.22
C LYS A 128 -11.06 -24.52 -0.73
N LYS A 129 -9.93 -24.57 0.00
CA LYS A 129 -9.87 -24.42 1.44
C LYS A 129 -9.36 -23.03 1.86
N TRP A 130 -8.36 -22.52 1.16
CA TRP A 130 -7.65 -21.31 1.54
C TRP A 130 -7.89 -20.19 0.53
N ASN A 131 -8.12 -19.00 1.04
CA ASN A 131 -8.13 -17.77 0.26
C ASN A 131 -7.43 -16.67 1.07
N GLY A 132 -7.40 -15.44 0.54
CA GLY A 132 -6.63 -14.39 1.19
C GLY A 132 -6.69 -13.06 0.47
N PHE A 133 -6.15 -12.03 1.10
CA PHE A 133 -5.95 -10.71 0.49
C PHE A 133 -4.50 -10.27 0.60
N ALA A 134 -4.10 -9.37 -0.28
CA ALA A 134 -2.82 -8.69 -0.23
C ALA A 134 -3.03 -7.17 -0.37
N PHE A 135 -2.10 -6.41 0.19
CA PHE A 135 -2.05 -4.95 0.06
C PHE A 135 -0.59 -4.50 0.01
N ALA A 136 -0.34 -3.32 -0.52
CA ALA A 136 0.97 -2.68 -0.45
C ALA A 136 0.82 -1.21 -0.07
N ILE A 137 1.80 -0.70 0.66
CA ILE A 137 1.76 0.66 1.18
C ILE A 137 3.12 1.33 0.95
N GLY A 138 3.11 2.46 0.24
CA GLY A 138 4.34 3.22 -0.06
C GLY A 138 4.75 4.10 1.13
N LEU A 139 5.86 3.76 1.80
CA LEU A 139 6.32 4.47 2.99
C LEU A 139 6.66 5.93 2.68
N SER A 140 7.37 6.19 1.58
CA SER A 140 7.72 7.56 1.17
C SER A 140 6.47 8.44 0.98
N ARG A 141 5.40 7.88 0.42
CA ARG A 141 4.15 8.60 0.20
C ARG A 141 3.42 8.87 1.52
N ILE A 142 3.44 7.93 2.45
CA ILE A 142 2.86 8.11 3.79
C ILE A 142 3.59 9.18 4.58
N VAL A 143 4.91 9.13 4.61
CA VAL A 143 5.72 10.13 5.31
C VAL A 143 5.40 11.52 4.77
N ASN A 144 5.33 11.67 3.44
CA ASN A 144 4.96 12.95 2.83
C ASN A 144 3.58 13.45 3.26
N LEU A 145 2.56 12.58 3.25
CA LEU A 145 1.21 12.96 3.66
C LEU A 145 1.12 13.24 5.17
N ARG A 146 1.80 12.46 5.99
CA ARG A 146 1.77 12.59 7.46
C ARG A 146 2.47 13.87 7.92
N TYR A 147 3.64 14.16 7.36
CA TYR A 147 4.44 15.34 7.72
C TYR A 147 4.25 16.53 6.77
N GLN A 148 3.29 16.42 5.84
CA GLN A 148 2.95 17.46 4.87
C GLN A 148 4.14 17.92 4.00
N ILE A 149 5.05 17.00 3.70
CA ILE A 149 6.22 17.24 2.84
C ILE A 149 5.74 17.29 1.39
N LYS A 150 6.00 18.41 0.72
CA LYS A 150 5.51 18.69 -0.64
C LYS A 150 6.33 18.03 -1.76
N ASP A 151 7.55 17.60 -1.45
CA ASP A 151 8.50 17.06 -2.42
C ASP A 151 9.16 15.79 -1.87
N LEU A 152 8.91 14.65 -2.52
CA LEU A 152 9.44 13.35 -2.15
C LEU A 152 10.97 13.29 -2.15
N ARG A 153 11.64 14.10 -2.98
CA ARG A 153 13.12 14.14 -3.04
C ARG A 153 13.75 14.61 -1.73
N THR A 154 12.98 15.31 -0.90
CA THR A 154 13.34 15.68 0.47
C THR A 154 13.71 14.44 1.30
N LEU A 155 13.04 13.31 1.08
CA LEU A 155 13.25 12.08 1.84
C LEU A 155 14.53 11.32 1.43
N THR A 156 15.02 11.54 0.21
CA THR A 156 16.21 10.86 -0.31
C THR A 156 17.45 11.75 -0.31
N THR A 157 17.30 13.02 0.08
CA THR A 157 18.41 13.97 0.19
C THR A 157 19.03 13.85 1.59
N PRO A 158 20.33 13.52 1.72
CA PRO A 158 21.00 13.40 3.02
C PRO A 158 21.31 14.79 3.60
N ASP A 159 20.28 15.49 4.07
CA ASP A 159 20.37 16.83 4.65
C ASP A 159 20.10 16.78 6.17
N MET A 160 21.10 17.17 6.96
CA MET A 160 20.99 17.19 8.42
C MET A 160 19.87 18.10 8.93
N ARG A 161 19.50 19.15 8.19
CA ARG A 161 18.40 20.06 8.54
C ARG A 161 17.04 19.36 8.49
N ILE A 162 16.92 18.31 7.66
CA ILE A 162 15.73 17.47 7.57
C ILE A 162 15.76 16.44 8.68
N LEU A 163 16.89 15.73 8.83
CA LEU A 163 17.02 14.64 9.78
C LEU A 163 16.83 15.07 11.24
N SER A 164 17.24 16.30 11.60
CA SER A 164 17.10 16.81 12.98
C SER A 164 15.68 17.20 13.39
N GLN A 165 14.67 17.09 12.51
CA GLN A 165 13.27 17.41 12.82
C GLN A 165 12.48 16.22 13.39
N PHE A 166 13.10 15.04 13.45
CA PHE A 166 12.52 13.77 13.89
C PHE A 166 13.42 13.10 14.93
#